data_AF-A0A7Y3ADC3-F1
#
_entry.id   AF-A0A7Y3ADC3-F1
#
_cell.length_a   1.000
_cell.length_b   1.000
_cell.length_c   1.000
_cell.angle_alpha   90.00
_cell.angle_beta   90.00
_cell.angle_gamma   90.00
#
_symmetry.space_group_name_H-M   'P 1'
#
loop_
_entity.id
_entity.type
_entity.pdbx_description
1 polymer ?
#
loop_
_entity_poly.entity_id
_entity_poly.type
_entity_poly.pdbx_seq_one_letter_code
_entity_poly.pdbx_strand_id
1 'polypeptide(L)' 'MHLYESKKGDRWVCAYCAQDEEEMIQDEGWKYLFDRDEQYLRCSICGEAEFIPED' A
#
# COMPACT_ATOMS: atom_id res chain seq x y z
N MET A 1 3.49 4.02 4.60
CA MET A 1 2.47 3.46 3.66
C MET A 1 2.72 3.98 2.25
N HIS A 2 2.67 3.15 1.22
CA HIS A 2 2.90 3.54 -0.18
C HIS A 2 1.58 3.79 -0.93
N LEU A 3 1.50 4.88 -1.69
CA LEU A 3 0.37 5.16 -2.59
C LEU A 3 0.70 4.70 -4.01
N TYR A 4 -0.21 3.94 -4.59
CA TYR A 4 -0.17 3.50 -5.98
C TYR A 4 -1.39 4.00 -6.76
N GLU A 5 -1.16 4.56 -7.94
CA GLU A 5 -2.21 4.77 -8.93
C GLU A 5 -2.50 3.44 -9.63
N SER A 6 -3.75 2.97 -9.60
CA SER A 6 -4.19 1.77 -10.32
C SER A 6 -5.32 2.10 -11.30
N LYS A 7 -5.60 1.19 -12.25
CA LYS A 7 -6.72 1.33 -13.19
C LYS A 7 -8.10 1.46 -12.50
N LYS A 8 -8.22 1.04 -11.24
CA LYS A 8 -9.45 1.07 -10.44
C LYS A 8 -9.46 2.24 -9.44
N GLY A 9 -8.50 3.15 -9.51
CA GLY A 9 -8.29 4.25 -8.57
C GLY A 9 -7.09 4.04 -7.66
N ASP A 10 -6.82 5.03 -6.82
CA ASP A 10 -5.64 5.04 -5.96
C ASP A 10 -5.75 4.02 -4.83
N ARG A 11 -4.61 3.39 -4.50
CA ARG A 11 -4.49 2.32 -3.51
C ARG A 11 -3.34 2.58 -2.56
N TRP A 12 -3.64 2.56 -1.28
CA TRP A 12 -2.63 2.58 -0.23
C TRP A 12 -2.19 1.16 0.11
N VAL A 13 -0.90 0.88 0.12
CA VAL A 13 -0.33 -0.45 0.40
C VAL A 13 0.75 -0.29 1.45
N CYS A 14 0.79 -1.14 2.48
CA CYS A 14 1.87 -1.10 3.46
C CYS A 14 3.19 -1.59 2.85
N ALA A 15 4.32 -1.17 3.41
CA ALA A 15 5.66 -1.56 2.93
C ALA A 15 5.83 -3.08 2.82
N TYR A 16 5.26 -3.85 3.75
CA TYR A 16 5.28 -5.31 3.73
C TYR A 16 4.56 -5.89 2.50
N CYS A 17 3.28 -5.53 2.29
CA CYS A 17 2.53 -6.00 1.14
C CYS A 17 3.07 -5.45 -0.19
N ALA A 18 3.66 -4.25 -0.19
CA ALA A 18 4.30 -3.68 -1.37
C ALA A 18 5.51 -4.52 -1.82
N GLN A 19 6.21 -5.15 -0.87
CA GLN A 19 7.31 -6.07 -1.15
C GLN A 19 6.81 -7.48 -1.51
N ASP A 20 5.89 -8.04 -0.71
CA ASP A 20 5.40 -9.41 -0.91
C ASP A 20 4.61 -9.56 -2.23
N GLU A 21 3.89 -8.51 -2.65
CA GLU A 21 3.03 -8.51 -3.83
C GLU A 21 3.61 -7.68 -4.99
N GLU A 22 4.94 -7.47 -5.02
CA GLU A 22 5.59 -6.64 -6.04
C GLU A 22 5.27 -7.11 -7.46
N GLU A 23 5.29 -8.42 -7.72
CA GLU A 23 4.98 -9.02 -9.03
C GLU A 23 3.54 -8.68 -9.46
N MET A 24 2.57 -8.80 -8.56
CA MET A 24 1.17 -8.46 -8.84
C MET A 24 0.99 -6.96 -9.14
N ILE A 25 1.66 -6.10 -8.36
CA ILE A 25 1.63 -4.64 -8.54
C ILE A 25 2.18 -4.28 -9.93
N GLN A 26 3.28 -4.93 -10.34
CA GLN A 26 3.87 -4.73 -11.66
C GLN A 26 2.96 -5.25 -12.79
N ASP A 27 2.40 -6.45 -12.65
CA ASP A 27 1.52 -7.09 -13.64
C ASP A 27 0.22 -6.31 -13.85
N GLU A 28 -0.38 -5.78 -12.78
CA GLU A 28 -1.55 -4.90 -12.89
C GLU A 28 -1.21 -3.50 -13.41
N GLY A 29 0.08 -3.16 -13.46
CA GLY A 29 0.60 -1.88 -13.94
C GLY A 29 0.33 -0.73 -12.97
N TRP A 30 0.35 -1.01 -11.65
CA TRP A 30 0.20 0.02 -10.63
C TRP A 30 1.44 0.90 -10.58
N LYS A 31 1.24 2.22 -10.46
CA LYS A 31 2.34 3.19 -10.44
C LYS A 31 2.52 3.75 -9.06
N TYR A 32 3.71 3.57 -8.50
CA TYR A 32 4.09 4.23 -7.27
C TYR A 32 4.08 5.75 -7.44
N LEU A 33 3.48 6.47 -6.48
CA LEU A 33 3.45 7.93 -6.45
C LEU A 33 4.35 8.48 -5.34
N PHE A 34 4.03 8.15 -4.09
CA PHE A 34 4.76 8.57 -2.90
C PHE A 34 4.35 7.71 -1.70
N ASP A 35 5.11 7.79 -0.62
CA ASP A 35 4.80 7.19 0.67
C ASP A 35 4.42 8.26 1.70
N ARG A 36 3.61 7.84 2.68
CA ARG A 36 3.23 8.67 3.82
C ARG A 36 2.98 7.81 5.05
N ASP A 37 3.42 8.31 6.20
CA ASP A 37 3.19 7.68 7.50
C ASP A 37 2.01 8.35 8.19
N GLU A 38 0.85 7.70 8.09
CA GLU A 38 -0.39 8.15 8.72
C GLU A 38 -1.13 6.96 9.37
N GLN A 39 -1.43 7.10 10.65
CA GLN A 39 -2.10 6.07 11.47
C GLN A 39 -3.53 5.71 11.00
N TYR A 40 -4.15 6.54 10.15
CA TYR A 40 -5.50 6.30 9.63
C TYR A 40 -5.50 5.60 8.26
N LEU A 41 -4.35 5.52 7.59
CA LEU A 41 -4.24 4.78 6.34
C LEU A 41 -4.35 3.29 6.60
N ARG A 42 -4.97 2.58 5.66
CA ARG A 42 -5.17 1.12 5.71
C ARG A 42 -4.74 0.52 4.38
N CYS A 43 -4.00 -0.58 4.46
CA CYS A 43 -3.51 -1.30 3.30
C CYS A 43 -4.69 -1.87 2.52
N SER A 44 -4.75 -1.65 1.22
CA SER A 44 -5.79 -2.17 0.34
C SER A 44 -5.69 -3.69 0.13
N ILE A 45 -4.57 -4.30 0.53
CA ILE A 45 -4.30 -5.73 0.40
C ILE A 45 -4.64 -6.45 1.71
N CYS A 46 -3.95 -6.11 2.81
CA CYS A 46 -4.15 -6.78 4.10
C CYS A 46 -5.16 -6.10 5.04
N GLY A 47 -5.58 -4.86 4.76
CA GLY A 47 -6.51 -4.11 5.60
C GLY A 47 -5.86 -3.44 6.83
N GLU A 48 -4.61 -3.76 7.16
CA GLU A 48 -3.93 -3.24 8.36
C GLU A 48 -3.31 -1.85 8.14
N ALA A 49 -3.10 -1.13 9.25
CA ALA A 49 -2.24 0.05 9.25
C ALA A 49 -0.76 -0.38 9.26
N GLU A 50 0.13 0.40 8.64
CA GLU A 50 1.57 0.10 8.70
C GLU A 50 2.16 0.33 10.09
N PHE A 51 1.58 1.24 10.85
CA PHE A 51 1.92 1.47 12.25
C PHE A 51 0.78 0.98 13.14
N ILE A 52 1.04 -0.08 13.90
CA ILE A 52 0.23 -0.51 15.03
C ILE A 52 0.99 -0.04 16.28
N PRO A 53 0.54 0.99 17.02
CA PRO A 53 1.16 1.30 18.30
C PRO A 53 1.05 0.08 19.20
N GLU A 54 2.18 -0.41 19.72
CA GLU A 54 2.20 -1.40 20.78
C GLU A 54 1.62 -0.74 22.05
N ASP A 55 0.55 -1.32 22.60
CA ASP A 55 -0.10 -0.90 23.87
C ASP A 55 0.84 -1.00 25.09
#